data_AF-A0A6A6CQI7-F1
#
_entry.id   AF-A0A6A6CQI7-F1
#
_cell.length_a   1.000
_cell.length_b   1.000
_cell.length_c   1.000
_cell.angle_alpha   90.00
_cell.angle_beta   90.00
_cell.angle_gamma   90.00
#
_symmetry.space_group_name_H-M   'P 1'
#
loop_
_entity.id
_entity.type
_entity.pdbx_description
1 polymer ?
#
loop_
_entity_poly.entity_id
_entity_poly.type
_entity_poly.pdbx_seq_one_letter_code
_entity_poly.pdbx_strand_id
1 'polypeptide(L)'
;MGIHDGKTHHATRIPKDITDLIRRLYDCLDDPSRIDEFADIFTDDGVLKVQGKIFQGTEDILQGQTIATAGGSWQHTVEAIYPFGSGDEIEWLMVNLRVDMTPHGQGRPKREFESAARIQIAREVGRRVRVKYLQVYTYIPENKARLA
;
A
#
# COMPACT_ATOMS: atom_id res chain seq x y z
N MET A 1 18.69 25.96 34.18
CA MET A 1 18.25 25.99 32.78
C MET A 1 18.04 24.54 32.35
N GLY A 2 16.84 24.00 32.55
CA GLY A 2 16.53 22.59 32.29
C GLY A 2 15.55 22.52 31.13
N ILE A 3 15.99 22.01 29.98
CA ILE A 3 15.12 21.70 28.86
C ILE A 3 14.60 20.29 29.12
N HIS A 4 13.47 20.19 29.80
CA HIS A 4 12.64 18.99 29.77
C HIS A 4 11.56 19.22 28.72
N ASP A 5 11.78 18.73 27.50
CA ASP A 5 10.70 18.41 26.59
C ASP A 5 10.89 16.95 26.15
N GLY A 6 10.73 16.06 27.13
CA GLY A 6 10.44 14.67 26.88
C GLY A 6 9.03 14.57 26.33
N LYS A 7 8.86 14.88 25.04
CA LYS A 7 7.69 14.43 24.29
C LYS A 7 7.82 12.92 24.17
N THR A 8 7.26 12.21 25.16
CA THR A 8 6.89 10.81 25.00
C THR A 8 6.09 10.71 23.72
N HIS A 9 6.70 10.16 22.67
CA HIS A 9 5.99 9.73 21.48
C HIS A 9 5.01 8.65 21.94
N HIS A 10 3.76 9.05 22.23
CA HIS A 10 2.68 8.10 22.38
C HIS A 10 2.65 7.28 21.10
N ALA A 11 2.74 5.96 21.23
CA ALA A 11 2.52 5.07 20.10
C ALA A 11 1.13 5.41 19.53
N THR A 12 1.09 6.08 18.39
CA THR A 12 -0.17 6.51 17.77
C THR A 12 -0.96 5.27 17.44
N ARG A 13 -2.04 5.01 18.20
CA ARG A 13 -2.95 3.92 17.91
C ARG A 13 -3.62 4.20 16.56
N ILE A 14 -3.40 3.32 15.58
CA ILE A 14 -4.01 3.45 14.27
C ILE A 14 -5.53 3.21 14.40
N PRO A 15 -6.37 4.16 13.95
CA PRO A 15 -7.82 4.00 13.89
C PRO A 15 -8.27 2.77 13.10
N LYS A 16 -9.38 2.15 13.53
CA LYS A 16 -9.88 0.90 12.93
C LYS A 16 -10.26 1.05 11.45
N ASP A 17 -10.86 2.18 11.09
CA ASP A 17 -11.24 2.50 9.70
C ASP A 17 -10.02 2.50 8.76
N ILE A 18 -8.86 2.97 9.23
CA ILE A 18 -7.60 2.92 8.50
C ILE A 18 -7.08 1.49 8.41
N THR A 19 -7.10 0.71 9.51
CA THR A 19 -6.68 -0.70 9.43
C THR A 19 -7.58 -1.53 8.50
N ASP A 20 -8.89 -1.25 8.48
CA ASP A 20 -9.84 -1.90 7.58
C ASP A 20 -9.59 -1.52 6.11
N LEU A 21 -9.27 -0.24 5.85
CA LEU A 21 -8.90 0.25 4.52
C LEU A 21 -7.65 -0.47 3.99
N ILE A 22 -6.61 -0.57 4.81
CA ILE A 22 -5.36 -1.24 4.45
C ILE A 22 -5.58 -2.73 4.16
N ARG A 23 -6.37 -3.41 5.00
CA ARG A 23 -6.74 -4.81 4.75
C ARG A 23 -7.48 -4.97 3.42
N ARG A 24 -8.50 -4.14 3.18
CA ARG A 24 -9.29 -4.18 1.94
C ARG A 24 -8.42 -3.93 0.70
N LEU A 25 -7.46 -3.01 0.78
CA LEU A 25 -6.50 -2.72 -0.30
C LEU A 25 -5.73 -3.97 -0.73
N TYR A 26 -5.14 -4.68 0.23
CA TYR A 26 -4.33 -5.85 -0.08
C TYR A 26 -5.17 -7.08 -0.41
N ASP A 27 -6.33 -7.27 0.23
CA ASP A 27 -7.25 -8.34 -0.14
C ASP A 27 -7.69 -8.21 -1.62
N CYS A 28 -7.93 -6.98 -2.11
CA CYS A 28 -8.27 -6.75 -3.52
C CYS A 28 -7.07 -6.93 -4.47
N LEU A 29 -5.83 -6.75 -4.00
CA LEU A 29 -4.63 -7.04 -4.79
C LEU A 29 -4.34 -8.53 -4.89
N ASP A 30 -4.64 -9.28 -3.82
CA ASP A 30 -4.44 -10.72 -3.73
C ASP A 30 -5.55 -11.52 -4.45
N ASP A 31 -6.73 -10.93 -4.61
CA ASP A 31 -7.88 -11.53 -5.29
C ASP A 31 -8.26 -10.80 -6.58
N PRO A 32 -7.92 -11.34 -7.76
CA PRO A 32 -8.24 -10.72 -9.04
C PRO A 32 -9.75 -10.64 -9.33
N SER A 33 -10.59 -11.40 -8.61
CA SER A 33 -12.06 -11.32 -8.77
C SER A 33 -12.65 -10.05 -8.18
N ARG A 34 -11.89 -9.30 -7.37
CA ARG A 34 -12.31 -8.09 -6.66
C ARG A 34 -11.81 -6.80 -7.31
N ILE A 35 -11.55 -6.84 -8.62
CA ILE A 35 -11.02 -5.70 -9.39
C ILE A 35 -11.91 -4.45 -9.29
N ASP A 36 -13.24 -4.63 -9.35
CA ASP A 36 -14.18 -3.49 -9.23
C ASP A 36 -14.16 -2.87 -7.83
N GLU A 37 -13.90 -3.67 -6.79
CA GLU A 37 -13.75 -3.16 -5.44
C GLU A 37 -12.44 -2.39 -5.24
N PHE A 38 -11.40 -2.70 -6.02
CA PHE A 38 -10.10 -2.06 -5.88
C PHE A 38 -10.15 -0.57 -6.23
N ALA A 39 -10.85 -0.17 -7.29
CA ALA A 39 -10.95 1.24 -7.64
C ALA A 39 -11.79 2.05 -6.63
N ASP A 40 -12.80 1.42 -6.01
CA ASP A 40 -13.64 2.02 -4.96
C ASP A 40 -12.85 2.32 -3.65
N ILE A 41 -11.65 1.75 -3.50
CA ILE A 41 -10.71 2.07 -2.41
C ILE A 41 -10.08 3.44 -2.59
N PHE A 42 -9.85 3.88 -3.84
CA PHE A 42 -9.24 5.16 -4.15
C PHE A 42 -10.28 6.25 -4.21
N THR A 43 -9.91 7.51 -3.95
CA THR A 43 -10.77 8.65 -4.32
C THR A 43 -10.91 8.71 -5.85
N ASP A 44 -11.95 9.38 -6.34
CA ASP A 44 -12.25 9.47 -7.78
C ASP A 44 -11.10 10.11 -8.59
N ASP A 45 -10.31 10.95 -7.92
CA ASP A 45 -9.11 11.61 -8.43
C ASP A 45 -7.82 11.05 -7.78
N GLY A 46 -7.87 9.79 -7.33
CA GLY A 46 -6.77 9.08 -6.69
C GLY A 46 -5.62 8.80 -7.65
N VAL A 47 -4.44 8.53 -7.08
CA VAL A 47 -3.22 8.26 -7.85
C VAL A 47 -2.57 6.96 -7.38
N LEU A 48 -2.26 6.08 -8.34
CA LEU A 48 -1.46 4.88 -8.14
C LEU A 48 -0.13 5.02 -8.88
N LYS A 49 0.98 4.81 -8.16
CA LYS A 49 2.33 4.75 -8.71
C LYS A 49 2.97 3.40 -8.41
N VAL A 50 3.21 2.63 -9.45
CA VAL A 50 3.78 1.27 -9.36
C VAL A 50 4.73 1.02 -10.52
N GLN A 51 5.88 0.39 -10.25
CA GLN A 51 6.90 0.06 -11.26
C GLN A 51 7.30 1.23 -12.18
N GLY A 52 7.37 2.45 -11.63
CA GLY A 52 7.74 3.66 -12.37
C GLY A 52 6.63 4.26 -13.25
N LYS A 53 5.44 3.63 -13.30
CA LYS A 53 4.25 4.16 -14.00
C LYS A 53 3.33 4.90 -13.03
N ILE A 54 2.53 5.81 -13.57
CA ILE A 54 1.53 6.59 -12.84
C ILE A 54 0.18 6.34 -13.50
N PHE A 55 -0.83 6.10 -12.67
CA PHE A 55 -2.22 5.86 -13.05
C PHE A 55 -3.10 6.78 -12.22
N GLN A 56 -4.00 7.55 -12.85
CA GLN A 56 -4.79 8.57 -12.16
C GLN A 56 -6.27 8.45 -12.48
N GLY A 57 -7.10 8.38 -11.45
CA GLY A 57 -8.54 8.15 -11.56
C GLY A 57 -8.90 6.69 -11.79
N THR A 58 -10.19 6.39 -11.63
CA THR A 58 -10.74 5.02 -11.54
C THR A 58 -10.28 4.10 -12.67
N GLU A 59 -10.44 4.51 -13.94
CA GLU A 59 -10.15 3.65 -15.10
C GLU A 59 -8.65 3.31 -15.20
N ASP A 60 -7.78 4.30 -15.05
CA ASP A 60 -6.32 4.10 -15.08
C ASP A 60 -5.86 3.23 -13.91
N ILE A 61 -6.45 3.40 -12.72
CA ILE A 61 -6.10 2.61 -11.54
C ILE A 61 -6.41 1.13 -11.75
N LEU A 62 -7.54 0.79 -12.38
CA LEU A 62 -7.88 -0.59 -12.74
C LEU A 62 -6.87 -1.18 -13.74
N GLN A 63 -6.43 -0.37 -14.71
CA GLN A 63 -5.38 -0.77 -15.63
C GLN A 63 -4.05 -1.03 -14.89
N GLY A 64 -3.70 -0.14 -13.95
CA GLY A 64 -2.50 -0.26 -13.13
C GLY A 64 -2.49 -1.53 -12.28
N GLN A 65 -3.62 -1.88 -11.66
CA GLN A 65 -3.79 -3.14 -10.93
C GLN A 65 -3.57 -4.34 -11.85
N THR A 66 -4.23 -4.36 -13.01
CA THR A 66 -4.12 -5.44 -13.98
C THR A 66 -2.66 -5.67 -14.40
N ILE A 67 -1.92 -4.59 -14.67
CA ILE A 67 -0.50 -4.65 -15.01
C ILE A 67 0.33 -5.18 -13.82
N ALA A 68 0.06 -4.70 -12.61
CA ALA A 68 0.79 -5.09 -11.42
C ALA A 68 0.61 -6.59 -11.09
N THR A 69 -0.56 -7.17 -11.36
CA THR A 69 -0.89 -8.54 -10.99
C THR A 69 -0.72 -9.56 -12.12
N ALA A 70 -0.59 -9.15 -13.39
CA ALA A 70 -0.56 -10.04 -14.57
C ALA A 70 0.43 -11.22 -14.51
N GLY A 71 1.54 -11.09 -13.76
CA GLY A 71 2.63 -12.07 -13.75
C GLY A 71 2.42 -13.32 -12.89
N GLY A 72 1.41 -13.35 -12.02
CA GLY A 72 1.22 -14.44 -11.06
C GLY A 72 0.08 -14.20 -10.08
N SER A 73 -0.07 -15.13 -9.14
CA SER A 73 -0.89 -14.93 -7.95
C SER A 73 -0.03 -14.33 -6.84
N TRP A 74 -0.58 -13.36 -6.12
CA TRP A 74 0.13 -12.57 -5.11
C TRP A 74 -0.53 -12.79 -3.75
N GLN A 75 0.27 -12.77 -2.69
CA GLN A 75 -0.19 -12.75 -1.32
C GLN A 75 0.60 -11.69 -0.57
N HIS A 76 -0.07 -10.63 -0.13
CA HIS A 76 0.53 -9.58 0.69
C HIS A 76 0.30 -9.87 2.17
N THR A 77 1.34 -9.71 2.98
CA THR A 77 1.28 -9.76 4.44
C THR A 77 1.75 -8.40 4.98
N VAL A 78 0.87 -7.69 5.68
CA VAL A 78 1.21 -6.41 6.34
C VAL A 78 2.03 -6.69 7.59
N GLU A 79 3.27 -6.24 7.62
CA GLU A 79 4.18 -6.43 8.75
C GLU A 79 4.15 -5.25 9.72
N ALA A 80 4.08 -4.03 9.20
CA ALA A 80 4.03 -2.82 10.01
C ALA A 80 3.32 -1.68 9.29
N ILE A 81 2.69 -0.80 10.06
CA ILE A 81 2.07 0.44 9.57
C ILE A 81 2.61 1.59 10.43
N TYR A 82 3.15 2.61 9.77
CA TYR A 82 3.67 3.82 10.40
C TYR A 82 2.82 5.02 9.96
N PRO A 83 2.00 5.59 10.85
CA PRO A 83 1.19 6.76 10.52
C PRO A 83 1.96 8.07 10.66
N PHE A 84 1.65 9.03 9.78
CA PHE A 84 2.17 10.39 9.78
C PHE A 84 1.04 11.39 9.49
N GLY A 85 1.16 12.61 9.99
CA GLY A 85 0.23 13.69 9.71
C GLY A 85 0.50 14.93 10.55
N SER A 86 -0.38 15.91 10.45
CA SER A 86 -0.30 17.16 11.18
C SER A 86 -1.28 17.18 12.35
N GLY A 87 -0.81 17.58 13.53
CA GLY A 87 -1.64 17.56 14.75
C GLY A 87 -2.11 16.15 15.11
N ASP A 88 -3.41 16.01 15.36
CA ASP A 88 -4.06 14.74 15.74
C ASP A 88 -4.61 13.94 14.54
N GLU A 89 -4.39 14.41 13.31
CA GLU A 89 -4.92 13.78 12.11
C GLU A 89 -3.86 12.94 11.39
N ILE A 90 -4.21 11.69 11.05
CA ILE A 90 -3.40 10.84 10.18
C ILE A 90 -3.74 11.18 8.73
N GLU A 91 -2.73 11.57 7.96
CA GLU A 91 -2.86 11.92 6.53
C GLU A 91 -2.09 10.94 5.65
N TRP A 92 -0.98 10.40 6.17
CA TRP A 92 -0.04 9.56 5.46
C TRP A 92 0.27 8.30 6.24
N LEU A 93 0.58 7.21 5.53
CA LEU A 93 1.01 5.94 6.08
C LEU A 93 2.22 5.45 5.30
N MET A 94 3.19 4.87 6.00
CA MET A 94 4.14 3.92 5.41
C MET A 94 3.73 2.53 5.85
N VAL A 95 3.60 1.60 4.92
CA VAL A 95 3.23 0.21 5.20
C VAL A 95 4.35 -0.70 4.72
N ASN A 96 4.89 -1.52 5.62
CA ASN A 96 5.85 -2.57 5.27
C ASN A 96 5.12 -3.88 5.03
N LEU A 97 5.54 -4.59 4.00
CA LEU A 97 4.88 -5.78 3.49
C LEU A 97 5.93 -6.86 3.23
N ARG A 98 5.58 -8.10 3.58
CA ARG A 98 6.13 -9.29 2.93
C ARG A 98 5.17 -9.71 1.83
N VAL A 99 5.69 -10.10 0.68
CA VAL A 99 4.85 -10.50 -0.45
C VAL A 99 5.37 -11.80 -1.05
N ASP A 100 4.46 -12.76 -1.19
CA ASP A 100 4.71 -14.03 -1.83
C ASP A 100 4.05 -14.02 -3.21
N MET A 101 4.81 -14.32 -4.26
CA MET A 101 4.31 -14.40 -5.63
C MET A 101 4.52 -15.80 -6.20
N THR A 102 3.43 -16.39 -6.69
CA THR A 102 3.44 -17.64 -7.45
C THR A 102 3.29 -17.29 -8.93
N PRO A 103 4.36 -17.41 -9.75
CA PRO A 103 4.28 -17.02 -11.16
C PRO A 103 3.29 -17.87 -11.94
N HIS A 104 2.62 -17.27 -12.91
CA HIS A 104 1.89 -18.04 -13.92
C HIS A 104 2.88 -18.79 -14.84
N GLY A 105 2.55 -20.04 -15.17
CA GLY A 105 3.34 -20.91 -16.06
C GLY A 105 4.06 -22.04 -15.33
N GLN A 106 4.29 -23.15 -16.05
CA GLN A 106 4.87 -24.37 -15.46
C GLN A 106 6.35 -24.18 -15.09
N GLY A 107 6.74 -24.77 -13.95
CA GLY A 107 8.14 -24.90 -13.53
C GLY A 107 8.81 -23.63 -13.01
N ARG A 108 8.09 -22.52 -12.83
CA ARG A 108 8.65 -21.30 -12.25
C ARG A 108 8.59 -21.34 -10.71
N PRO A 109 9.70 -21.07 -10.00
CA PRO A 109 9.69 -21.08 -8.54
C PRO A 109 8.88 -19.91 -7.99
N LYS A 110 8.28 -20.13 -6.80
CA LYS A 110 7.72 -19.04 -6.00
C LYS A 110 8.80 -18.02 -5.65
N ARG A 111 8.40 -16.77 -5.48
CA ARG A 111 9.30 -15.68 -5.07
C ARG A 111 8.74 -14.98 -3.85
N GLU A 112 9.64 -14.64 -2.93
CA GLU A 112 9.33 -13.83 -1.77
C GLU A 112 10.10 -12.51 -1.90
N PHE A 113 9.45 -11.40 -1.58
CA PHE A 113 10.07 -10.07 -1.61
C PHE A 113 9.49 -9.20 -0.50
N GLU A 114 10.32 -8.25 -0.08
CA GLU A 114 9.90 -7.18 0.80
C GLU A 114 9.37 -6.02 -0.06
N SER A 115 8.34 -5.36 0.44
CA SER A 115 7.77 -4.19 -0.22
C SER A 115 7.40 -3.14 0.80
N ALA A 116 7.43 -1.89 0.38
CA ALA A 116 6.89 -0.78 1.15
C ALA A 116 5.85 -0.03 0.32
N ALA A 117 4.82 0.49 0.97
CA ALA A 117 3.84 1.37 0.36
C ALA A 117 3.79 2.70 1.09
N ARG A 118 3.82 3.80 0.33
CA ARG A 118 3.48 5.13 0.82
C ARG A 118 2.06 5.44 0.43
N ILE A 119 1.21 5.71 1.41
CA ILE A 119 -0.23 5.88 1.24
C ILE A 119 -0.63 7.25 1.78
N GLN A 120 -1.30 8.07 0.97
CA GLN A 120 -2.06 9.21 1.46
C GLN A 120 -3.52 8.81 1.56
N ILE A 121 -4.16 9.14 2.66
CA ILE A 121 -5.60 8.91 2.86
C ILE A 121 -6.37 10.22 2.79
N ALA A 122 -7.60 10.13 2.32
CA ALA A 122 -8.59 11.20 2.38
C ALA A 122 -9.80 10.73 3.18
N ARG A 123 -10.37 11.64 3.98
CA ARG A 123 -11.62 11.41 4.71
C ARG A 123 -12.74 12.13 3.98
N GLU A 124 -13.67 11.37 3.40
CA GLU A 124 -14.86 11.92 2.76
C GLU A 124 -15.95 12.27 3.78
N VAL A 125 -16.88 13.14 3.38
CA VAL A 125 -18.06 13.48 4.17
C VAL A 125 -18.83 12.19 4.49
N GLY A 126 -19.01 11.89 5.78
CA GLY A 126 -19.57 10.62 6.24
C GLY A 126 -18.56 9.60 6.78
N ARG A 127 -17.30 9.99 6.96
CA ARG A 127 -16.20 9.20 7.58
C ARG A 127 -15.70 8.01 6.75
N ARG A 128 -16.02 7.96 5.47
CA ARG A 128 -15.38 6.99 4.57
C ARG A 128 -13.92 7.41 4.37
N VAL A 129 -12.98 6.54 4.72
CA VAL A 129 -11.55 6.75 4.43
C VAL A 129 -11.24 6.05 3.10
N ARG A 130 -10.64 6.79 2.17
CA ARG A 130 -10.21 6.29 0.85
C ARG A 130 -8.75 6.65 0.60
N VAL A 131 -8.12 5.97 -0.35
CA VAL A 131 -6.74 6.22 -0.77
C VAL A 131 -6.71 7.37 -1.77
N LYS A 132 -6.02 8.45 -1.42
CA LYS A 132 -5.77 9.57 -2.35
C LYS A 132 -4.52 9.31 -3.20
N TYR A 133 -3.53 8.66 -2.60
CA TYR A 133 -2.26 8.37 -3.25
C TYR A 133 -1.71 7.04 -2.75
N LEU A 134 -1.25 6.18 -3.65
CA LEU A 134 -0.51 4.96 -3.35
C LEU A 134 0.76 4.91 -4.20
N GLN A 135 1.92 4.82 -3.58
CA GLN A 135 3.16 4.46 -4.24
C GLN A 135 3.73 3.18 -3.66
N VAL A 136 4.04 2.21 -4.51
CA VAL A 136 4.62 0.91 -4.12
C VAL A 136 6.11 0.87 -4.46
N TYR A 137 6.91 0.41 -3.50
CA TYR A 137 8.35 0.19 -3.60
C TYR A 137 8.65 -1.29 -3.37
N THR A 138 9.07 -2.00 -4.41
CA THR A 138 9.41 -3.43 -4.30
C THR A 138 10.92 -3.60 -4.13
N TYR A 139 11.32 -4.34 -3.09
CA TYR A 139 12.70 -4.71 -2.83
C TYR A 139 12.91 -6.17 -3.23
N ILE A 140 13.63 -6.38 -4.32
CA ILE A 140 14.05 -7.72 -4.76
C ILE A 140 15.49 -7.94 -4.28
N PRO A 141 15.73 -8.86 -3.32
CA PRO A 141 17.06 -9.07 -2.74
C PRO A 141 18.18 -9.31 -3.76
N GLU A 142 17.85 -9.90 -4.91
CA GLU A 142 18.79 -10.20 -6.01
C GLU A 142 19.48 -8.94 -6.58
N ASN A 143 18.93 -7.74 -6.39
CA ASN A 143 19.55 -6.49 -6.80
C ASN A 143 20.63 -5.94 -5.83
N LYS A 144 20.80 -6.53 -4.63
CA LYS A 144 21.91 -6.15 -3.73
C LYS A 144 23.29 -6.45 -4.32
N ALA A 145 23.39 -7.46 -5.18
CA ALA A 145 24.67 -7.86 -5.79
C ALA A 145 25.16 -6.94 -6.92
N ARG A 146 24.34 -5.95 -7.35
CA ARG A 146 24.68 -5.04 -8.46
C ARG A 146 25.12 -3.65 -8.01
N LEU A 147 25.01 -3.36 -6.72
CA LEU A 147 25.37 -2.07 -6.12
C LEU A 147 26.44 -2.21 -5.02
N ALA A 148 27.02 -3.40 -4.88
CA ALA A 148 28.15 -3.70 -3.99
C ALA A 148 29.45 -3.78 -4.80
#